data_AF-A0A1I9S1Y9-F1
#
_entry.id   AF-A0A1I9S1Y9-F1
#
_cell.length_a   1.000
_cell.length_b   1.000
_cell.length_c   1.000
_cell.angle_alpha   90.00
_cell.angle_beta   90.00
_cell.angle_gamma   90.00
#
_symmetry.space_group_name_H-M   'P 1'
#
loop_
_entity.id
_entity.type
_entity.pdbx_description
1 polymer ?
#
loop_
_entity_poly.entity_id
_entity_poly.type
_entity_poly.pdbx_seq_one_letter_code
_entity_poly.pdbx_strand_id
1 'polypeptide(L)' 'MSKRILLWAYLEGYQQHLWPRWLRRLIVGTELHRAWLSGHMGVFDPDGGVCSREWYTRR' A
#
# COMPACT_ATOMS: atom_id res chain seq x y z
N MET A 1 8.51 2.05 10.03
CA MET A 1 9.09 1.64 8.72
C MET A 1 9.69 2.86 8.02
N SER A 2 10.82 2.75 7.32
CA SER A 2 11.39 3.89 6.56
C SER A 2 10.46 4.29 5.40
N LYS A 3 10.14 5.60 5.27
CA LYS A 3 9.20 6.14 4.26
C LYS A 3 9.51 5.70 2.81
N ARG A 4 10.79 5.52 2.48
CA ARG A 4 11.25 5.03 1.16
C ARG A 4 10.73 3.63 0.80
N ILE A 5 10.63 2.73 1.78
CA ILE A 5 10.19 1.33 1.54
C ILE A 5 8.69 1.29 1.25
N LEU A 6 7.93 2.14 1.94
CA LEU A 6 6.49 2.30 1.72
C LEU A 6 6.19 2.91 0.35
N LEU A 7 6.97 3.92 -0.07
CA LEU A 7 6.85 4.50 -1.41
C LEU A 7 7.18 3.49 -2.51
N TRP A 8 8.21 2.66 -2.32
CA TRP A 8 8.56 1.62 -3.28
C TRP A 8 7.43 0.59 -3.43
N ALA A 9 6.83 0.15 -2.32
CA ALA A 9 5.68 -0.75 -2.34
C ALA A 9 4.46 -0.12 -3.03
N TYR A 10 4.21 1.17 -2.78
CA TYR A 10 3.16 1.94 -3.46
C TYR A 10 3.35 1.98 -4.98
N LEU A 11 4.56 2.27 -5.45
CA LEU A 11 4.88 2.32 -6.87
C LEU A 11 4.73 0.96 -7.56
N GLU A 12 5.11 -0.13 -6.89
CA GLU A 12 4.87 -1.48 -7.44
C GLU A 12 3.40 -1.85 -7.49
N GLY A 13 2.61 -1.42 -6.51
CA GLY A 13 1.15 -1.53 -6.56
C GLY A 13 0.58 -0.75 -7.74
N TYR A 14 1.02 0.49 -7.92
CA TYR A 14 0.57 1.39 -8.99
C TYR A 14 0.89 0.85 -10.40
N GLN A 15 2.04 0.19 -10.57
CA GLN A 15 2.40 -0.50 -11.81
C GLN A 15 1.60 -1.79 -12.06
N GLN A 16 0.65 -2.15 -11.19
CA GLN A 16 -0.13 -3.39 -11.25
C GLN A 16 0.74 -4.65 -11.25
N HIS A 17 1.94 -4.58 -10.67
CA HIS A 17 2.75 -5.78 -10.49
C HIS A 17 2.08 -6.69 -9.48
N LEU A 18 1.48 -7.77 -9.98
CA LEU A 18 0.85 -8.80 -9.18
C LEU A 18 1.90 -9.54 -8.36
N TRP A 19 1.97 -9.22 -7.07
CA TRP A 19 2.85 -9.95 -6.17
C TRP A 19 2.40 -11.42 -6.07
N PRO A 20 3.34 -12.37 -5.99
CA PRO A 20 3.01 -13.77 -5.77
C PRO A 20 2.16 -13.97 -4.52
N ARG A 21 1.30 -14.99 -4.51
CA ARG A 21 0.37 -15.27 -3.39
C ARG A 21 1.08 -15.46 -2.05
N TRP A 22 2.27 -16.05 -2.06
CA TRP A 22 3.08 -16.29 -0.86
C TRP A 22 3.60 -14.98 -0.26
N LEU A 23 4.09 -14.06 -1.10
CA LEU A 23 4.50 -12.72 -0.71
C LEU A 23 3.34 -11.95 -0.08
N ARG A 24 2.17 -11.96 -0.74
CA ARG A 24 0.95 -11.32 -0.19
C ARG A 24 0.57 -11.86 1.18
N ARG A 25 0.70 -13.18 1.41
CA ARG A 25 0.45 -13.79 2.73
C ARG A 25 1.47 -13.37 3.80
N LEU A 26 2.73 -13.20 3.43
CA LEU A 26 3.78 -12.78 4.37
C LEU A 26 3.65 -11.31 4.77
N ILE A 27 3.28 -10.43 3.84
CA ILE A 27 3.10 -9.00 4.12
C ILE A 27 1.69 -8.64 4.59
N VAL A 28 0.71 -9.55 4.52
CA VAL A 28 -0.69 -9.26 4.89
C VAL A 28 -0.77 -8.66 6.28
N GLY A 29 -1.49 -7.55 6.42
CA GLY A 29 -1.64 -6.83 7.69
C GLY A 29 -0.50 -5.87 8.08
N THR A 30 0.62 -5.88 7.36
CA THR A 30 1.71 -4.91 7.56
C THR A 30 1.47 -3.59 6.81
N GLU A 31 2.16 -2.52 7.22
CA GLU A 31 2.15 -1.23 6.50
C GLU A 31 2.57 -1.36 5.03
N LEU A 32 3.41 -2.34 4.70
CA LEU A 32 3.92 -2.58 3.36
C LEU A 32 2.83 -3.15 2.43
N HIS A 33 2.00 -4.08 2.93
CA HIS A 33 0.83 -4.56 2.19
C HIS A 33 -0.22 -3.48 2.01
N ARG A 34 -0.41 -2.62 3.00
CA ARG A 34 -1.31 -1.48 2.87
C ARG A 34 -0.81 -0.49 1.80
N ALA A 35 0.49 -0.22 1.76
CA ALA A 35 1.11 0.67 0.76
C ALA A 35 0.98 0.12 -0.66
N TRP A 36 1.26 -1.17 -0.83
CA TRP A 36 1.10 -1.85 -2.11
C TRP A 36 -0.37 -1.88 -2.54
N LEU A 37 -1.29 -2.17 -1.62
CA LEU A 37 -2.72 -2.20 -1.92
C LEU A 37 -3.26 -0.82 -2.29
N SER A 38 -2.85 0.25 -1.59
CA SER A 38 -3.28 1.62 -1.92
C SER A 38 -2.75 2.06 -3.29
N GLY A 39 -1.50 1.69 -3.63
CA GLY A 39 -0.95 1.87 -4.96
C GLY A 39 -1.73 1.12 -6.04
N HIS A 40 -2.04 -0.17 -5.79
CA HIS A 40 -2.83 -1.00 -6.70
C HIS A 40 -4.27 -0.50 -6.88
N MET A 41 -4.86 0.12 -5.87
CA MET A 41 -6.17 0.77 -5.99
C MET A 41 -6.11 2.15 -6.65
N GLY A 42 -4.92 2.70 -6.90
CA GLY A 42 -4.74 4.05 -7.43
C GLY A 42 -5.13 5.15 -6.44
N VAL A 43 -5.26 4.83 -5.15
CA VAL A 43 -5.61 5.81 -4.11
C VAL A 43 -4.32 6.48 -3.67
N PHE A 44 -4.11 7.71 -4.12
CA PHE A 44 -2.98 8.56 -3.75
C PHE A 44 -3.41 9.51 -2.65
N ASP A 45 -2.78 9.40 -1.47
CA ASP A 45 -2.95 10.36 -0.39
C ASP A 45 -1.81 11.40 -0.44
N PRO A 46 -2.11 12.68 -0.75
CA PRO A 46 -1.09 13.72 -0.95
C PRO A 46 -0.36 14.11 0.35
N ASP A 47 -0.83 13.70 1.53
CA ASP A 47 -0.18 13.95 2.83
C ASP A 47 0.91 12.91 3.19
N GLY A 48 1.20 11.97 2.29
CA GLY A 48 2.47 11.23 2.30
C GLY A 48 2.52 10.02 3.23
N GLY A 49 1.39 9.43 3.57
CA GLY A 49 1.33 8.19 4.34
C GLY A 49 0.32 7.25 3.73
N VAL A 50 0.80 6.10 3.25
CA VAL A 50 0.06 4.84 3.06
C VAL A 50 -1.30 4.91 3.74
N CYS A 51 -2.40 4.90 2.97
CA CYS A 51 -3.76 5.11 3.49
C CYS A 51 -3.95 4.39 4.82
N SER A 52 -3.84 5.15 5.91
CA SER A 52 -4.25 4.67 7.22
C SER A 52 -5.76 4.51 7.17
N ARG A 53 -6.25 3.54 7.94
CA ARG A 53 -7.62 3.01 7.97
C ARG A 53 -8.73 4.05 8.22
N GLU A 54 -8.41 5.34 8.29
CA GLU A 54 -9.33 6.45 8.51
C GLU A 54 -10.21 6.77 7.29
N TRP A 55 -9.81 6.36 6.08
CA TRP A 55 -10.57 6.64 4.85
C TRP A 55 -11.96 5.98 4.80
N TYR A 56 -12.21 4.90 5.55
CA TYR A 56 -13.55 4.27 5.62
C TYR A 56 -14.54 5.02 6.51
N THR A 57 -14.08 5.96 7.35
CA THR A 57 -14.92 6.57 8.40
C THR A 57 -15.51 7.92 7.99
N ARG A 58 -15.12 8.50 6.86
CA ARG A 58 -15.81 9.68 6.29
C ARG A 58 -16.69 9.26 5.12
N ARG A 59 -17.92 8.91 5.44
CA ARG A 59 -19.05 8.94 4.51
C ARG A 59 -19.91 10.14 4.82
#